data_AF-A0A6I0EN56-F1
#
_entry.id   AF-A0A6I0EN56-F1
#
_cell.length_a   1.000
_cell.length_b   1.000
_cell.length_c   1.000
_cell.angle_alpha   90.00
_cell.angle_beta   90.00
_cell.angle_gamma   90.00
#
_symmetry.space_group_name_H-M   'P 1'
#
loop_
_entity.id
_entity.type
_entity.pdbx_description
1 polymer ?
#
loop_
_entity_poly.entity_id
_entity_poly.type
_entity_poly.pdbx_seq_one_letter_code
_entity_poly.pdbx_strand_id
1 'polypeptide(L)'
;MYQIPYADVLENSPKLARERERQLFERCLELFKAADEKGPNSREAIEALAYCRRIWATFLEDLASPENALPKELRAEIISIGLWVIRETENIRLGKSTDFKPLIEVTTALHDGLK
;
A
#
# COMPACT_ATOMS: atom_id res chain seq x y z
N MET A 1 36.40 -2.70 -25.87
CA MET A 1 35.62 -3.69 -25.12
C MET A 1 35.02 -2.99 -23.90
N TYR A 2 33.79 -2.49 -24.02
CA TYR A 2 32.93 -2.03 -22.93
C TYR A 2 31.50 -2.06 -23.47
N GLN A 3 30.88 -3.24 -23.37
CA GLN A 3 29.44 -3.40 -23.55
C GLN A 3 28.88 -3.54 -22.14
N ILE A 4 28.50 -2.41 -21.54
CA ILE A 4 27.62 -2.44 -20.37
C ILE A 4 26.25 -2.87 -20.90
N PRO A 5 25.66 -3.99 -20.42
CA PRO A 5 24.36 -4.43 -20.90
C PRO A 5 23.30 -3.41 -20.48
N TYR A 6 22.69 -2.77 -21.48
CA TYR A 6 21.60 -1.79 -21.34
C TYR A 6 20.32 -2.36 -20.71
N ALA A 7 20.30 -3.66 -20.36
CA ALA A 7 19.17 -4.34 -19.76
C ALA A 7 18.95 -3.97 -18.28
N ASP A 8 20.00 -3.61 -17.55
CA ASP A 8 19.90 -3.37 -16.09
C ASP A 8 19.34 -1.98 -15.73
N VAL A 9 19.40 -1.02 -16.67
CA VAL A 9 19.02 0.38 -16.44
C VAL A 9 17.54 0.66 -16.76
N LEU A 10 16.84 -0.29 -17.42
CA LEU A 10 15.44 -0.13 -17.81
C LEU A 10 14.46 -0.71 -16.77
N GLU A 11 14.87 -1.69 -15.97
CA GLU A 11 13.99 -2.34 -14.98
C GLU A 11 13.71 -1.47 -13.73
N ASN A 12 14.48 -0.40 -13.53
CA ASN A 12 14.37 0.51 -12.38
C ASN A 12 13.95 1.94 -12.78
N SER A 13 13.07 2.06 -13.78
CA SER A 13 12.51 3.37 -14.09
C SER A 13 11.50 3.77 -12.99
N PRO A 14 11.58 4.98 -12.41
CA PRO A 14 10.64 5.43 -11.36
C PRO A 14 9.18 5.44 -11.84
N LYS A 15 8.94 5.45 -13.16
CA LYS A 15 7.61 5.29 -13.75
C LYS A 15 7.06 3.86 -13.63
N LEU A 16 7.91 2.84 -13.81
CA LEU A 16 7.58 1.42 -13.65
C LEU A 16 7.37 1.07 -12.17
N ALA A 17 8.14 1.69 -11.27
CA ALA A 17 7.91 1.60 -9.82
C ALA A 17 6.53 2.13 -9.44
N ARG A 18 6.20 3.36 -9.87
CA ARG A 18 4.88 3.97 -9.60
C ARG A 18 3.70 3.24 -10.24
N GLU A 19 3.89 2.60 -11.38
CA GLU A 19 2.85 1.76 -11.98
C GLU A 19 2.62 0.47 -11.18
N ARG A 20 3.69 -0.18 -10.71
CA ARG A 20 3.58 -1.35 -9.83
C ARG A 20 2.91 -0.99 -8.51
N GLU A 21 3.30 0.11 -7.89
CA GLU A 21 2.67 0.59 -6.64
C GLU A 21 1.17 0.80 -6.82
N ARG A 22 0.74 1.43 -7.93
CA ARG A 22 -0.68 1.60 -8.25
C ARG A 22 -1.42 0.26 -8.37
N GLN A 23 -0.85 -0.72 -9.08
CA GLN A 23 -1.45 -2.05 -9.18
C GLN A 23 -1.57 -2.77 -7.83
N LEU A 24 -0.58 -2.59 -6.94
CA LEU A 24 -0.61 -3.17 -5.60
C LEU A 24 -1.71 -2.53 -4.74
N PHE A 25 -1.89 -1.22 -4.82
CA PHE A 25 -2.97 -0.51 -4.13
C PHE A 25 -4.34 -0.85 -4.70
N GLU A 26 -4.49 -0.95 -6.03
CA GLU A 26 -5.72 -1.38 -6.68
C GLU A 26 -6.15 -2.78 -6.21
N ARG A 27 -5.22 -3.73 -6.21
CA ARG A 27 -5.47 -5.08 -5.69
C ARG A 27 -5.82 -5.09 -4.20
N CYS A 28 -5.19 -4.21 -3.41
CA CYS A 28 -5.53 -4.04 -1.99
C CYS A 28 -6.99 -3.59 -1.81
N LEU A 29 -7.46 -2.66 -2.64
CA LEU A 29 -8.85 -2.19 -2.65
C LEU A 29 -9.83 -3.30 -3.04
N GLU A 30 -9.51 -4.11 -4.04
CA GLU A 30 -10.33 -5.26 -4.42
C GLU A 30 -10.47 -6.28 -3.28
N LEU A 31 -9.36 -6.59 -2.59
CA LEU A 31 -9.35 -7.49 -1.44
C LEU A 31 -10.17 -6.93 -0.28
N PHE A 32 -10.08 -5.63 -0.01
CA PHE A 32 -10.91 -5.02 1.04
C PHE A 32 -12.40 -5.03 0.72
N LYS A 33 -12.79 -4.81 -0.54
CA LYS A 33 -14.20 -4.93 -0.95
C LYS A 33 -14.70 -6.37 -0.78
N ALA A 34 -13.91 -7.36 -1.22
CA ALA A 34 -14.26 -8.76 -1.03
C ALA A 34 -14.36 -9.12 0.47
N ALA A 35 -13.47 -8.59 1.31
CA ALA A 35 -13.52 -8.76 2.75
C ALA A 35 -14.76 -8.12 3.39
N ASP A 36 -15.17 -6.93 2.93
CA ASP A 36 -16.39 -6.24 3.38
C ASP A 36 -17.64 -7.06 3.04
N GLU A 37 -17.74 -7.60 1.82
CA GLU A 37 -18.86 -8.43 1.38
C GLU A 37 -18.96 -9.77 2.12
N LYS A 38 -17.81 -10.39 2.44
CA LYS A 38 -17.72 -11.70 3.10
C LYS A 38 -17.72 -11.59 4.62
N GLY A 39 -17.43 -10.42 5.15
CA GLY A 39 -17.36 -10.13 6.58
C GLY A 39 -15.96 -10.35 7.20
N PRO A 40 -15.73 -9.75 8.39
CA PRO A 40 -14.41 -9.61 9.01
C PRO A 40 -13.78 -10.92 9.50
N ASN A 41 -14.56 -11.98 9.69
CA ASN A 41 -14.08 -13.29 10.14
C ASN A 41 -13.85 -14.29 8.98
N SER A 42 -14.03 -13.84 7.73
CA SER A 42 -13.85 -14.69 6.56
C SER A 42 -12.38 -14.82 6.18
N ARG A 43 -12.05 -15.85 5.41
CA ARG A 43 -10.67 -16.07 4.94
C ARG A 43 -10.18 -14.91 4.08
N GLU A 44 -11.09 -14.33 3.31
CA GLU A 44 -10.91 -13.14 2.48
C GLU A 44 -10.49 -11.93 3.30
N ALA A 45 -11.07 -11.72 4.49
CA ALA A 45 -10.66 -10.67 5.41
C ALA A 45 -9.22 -10.89 5.90
N ILE A 46 -8.88 -12.12 6.31
CA ILE A 46 -7.52 -12.44 6.76
C ILE A 46 -6.49 -12.19 5.64
N GLU A 47 -6.81 -12.61 4.42
CA GLU A 47 -5.96 -12.38 3.25
C GLU A 47 -5.82 -10.90 2.94
N ALA A 48 -6.92 -10.14 2.93
CA ALA A 48 -6.91 -8.70 2.67
C ALA A 48 -6.06 -7.95 3.69
N LEU A 49 -6.23 -8.24 4.99
CA LEU A 49 -5.47 -7.62 6.08
C LEU A 49 -3.97 -7.94 5.98
N ALA A 50 -3.63 -9.21 5.70
CA ALA A 50 -2.24 -9.63 5.55
C ALA A 50 -1.57 -9.00 4.32
N TYR A 51 -2.28 -8.96 3.19
CA TYR A 51 -1.81 -8.33 1.96
C TYR A 51 -1.60 -6.83 2.17
N CYS A 52 -2.59 -6.13 2.70
CA CYS A 52 -2.54 -4.70 2.97
C CYS A 52 -1.36 -4.34 3.87
N ARG A 53 -1.20 -5.05 5.00
CA ARG A 53 -0.08 -4.83 5.92
C ARG A 53 1.28 -4.98 5.23
N ARG A 54 1.44 -5.96 4.34
CA ARG A 54 2.69 -6.18 3.61
C ARG A 54 2.99 -5.04 2.64
N ILE A 55 2.00 -4.59 1.87
CA ILE A 55 2.17 -3.49 0.92
C ILE A 55 2.52 -2.19 1.64
N TRP A 56 1.78 -1.86 2.70
CA TRP A 56 2.06 -0.66 3.50
C TRP A 56 3.42 -0.71 4.19
N ALA A 57 3.86 -1.87 4.69
CA ALA A 57 5.20 -1.99 5.26
C ALA A 57 6.29 -1.61 4.24
N THR A 58 6.24 -2.20 3.03
CA THR A 58 7.21 -1.90 1.97
C THR A 58 7.11 -0.44 1.50
N PHE A 59 5.90 0.11 1.40
CA PHE A 59 5.71 1.51 1.00
C PHE A 59 6.22 2.50 2.06
N LEU A 60 6.04 2.19 3.35
CA LEU A 60 6.59 2.99 4.45
C LEU A 60 8.12 2.95 4.47
N GLU A 61 8.73 1.80 4.17
CA GLU A 61 10.19 1.67 4.05
C GLU A 61 10.73 2.56 2.91
N ASP A 62 10.06 2.57 1.76
CA ASP A 62 10.43 3.44 0.63
C ASP A 62 10.27 4.93 0.96
N LEU A 63 9.18 5.32 1.63
CA LEU A 63 8.94 6.70 2.07
C LEU A 63 9.91 7.18 3.15
N ALA A 64 10.41 6.26 3.99
CA ALA A 64 11.41 6.56 5.00
C ALA A 64 12.81 6.78 4.38
N SER A 65 13.01 6.34 3.14
CA SER A 65 14.28 6.42 2.45
C SER A 65 14.63 7.89 2.12
N PRO A 66 15.86 8.35 2.41
CA PRO A 66 16.27 9.74 2.15
C PRO A 66 16.37 10.06 0.65
N GLU A 67 16.43 9.04 -0.20
CA GLU A 67 16.47 9.14 -1.66
C GLU A 67 15.08 9.33 -2.30
N ASN A 68 14.01 9.30 -1.50
CA ASN A 68 12.66 9.46 -2.01
C ASN A 68 12.42 10.89 -2.53
N ALA A 69 11.93 10.99 -3.77
CA ALA A 69 11.73 12.25 -4.48
C ALA A 69 10.57 13.11 -3.95
N LEU A 70 9.72 12.57 -3.07
CA LEU A 70 8.60 13.30 -2.48
C LEU A 70 9.08 14.31 -1.42
N PRO A 71 8.38 15.44 -1.22
CA PRO A 71 8.73 16.39 -0.17
C PRO A 71 8.57 15.79 1.23
N LYS A 72 9.47 16.16 2.15
CA LYS A 72 9.54 15.59 3.51
C LYS A 72 8.22 15.70 4.28
N GLU A 73 7.51 16.81 4.13
CA GLU A 73 6.22 17.05 4.79
C GLU A 73 5.17 16.03 4.32
N LEU A 74 5.03 15.86 3.01
CA LEU A 74 4.10 14.89 2.42
C LEU A 74 4.46 13.45 2.82
N ARG A 75 5.77 13.10 2.85
CA ARG A 75 6.19 11.77 3.32
C ARG A 75 5.78 11.54 4.76
N ALA A 76 5.94 12.53 5.64
CA ALA A 76 5.54 12.42 7.05
C ALA A 76 4.02 12.25 7.22
N GLU A 77 3.22 12.93 6.40
CA GLU A 77 1.76 12.76 6.37
C GLU A 77 1.38 11.35 5.91
N ILE A 78 1.94 10.87 4.79
CA ILE A 78 1.65 9.53 4.27
C ILE A 78 2.12 8.45 5.26
N ILE A 79 3.28 8.64 5.89
CA ILE A 79 3.77 7.71 6.92
C ILE A 79 2.78 7.62 8.08
N SER A 80 2.25 8.76 8.54
CA SER A 80 1.26 8.80 9.62
C SER A 80 -0.02 8.05 9.25
N ILE A 81 -0.47 8.21 8.00
CA ILE A 81 -1.63 7.49 7.45
C ILE A 81 -1.35 5.98 7.37
N GLY A 82 -0.19 5.58 6.86
CA GLY A 82 0.17 4.16 6.74
C GLY A 82 0.30 3.45 8.09
N LEU A 83 0.85 4.14 9.10
CA LEU A 83 0.88 3.65 10.47
C LEU A 83 -0.53 3.47 11.05
N TRP A 84 -1.44 4.41 10.78
CA TRP A 84 -2.84 4.28 11.16
C TRP A 84 -3.51 3.09 10.46
N VAL A 85 -3.28 2.88 9.15
CA VAL A 85 -3.80 1.73 8.39
C VAL A 85 -3.30 0.40 8.98
N ILE A 86 -2.01 0.27 9.28
CA ILE A 86 -1.46 -0.95 9.91
C ILE A 86 -2.09 -1.21 11.28
N ARG A 87 -2.40 -0.15 12.03
CA ARG A 87 -3.07 -0.28 13.32
C ARG A 87 -4.54 -0.67 13.16
N GLU A 88 -5.23 -0.09 12.20
CA GLU A 88 -6.65 -0.37 11.96
C GLU A 88 -6.87 -1.77 11.40
N THR A 89 -5.99 -2.24 10.52
CA THR A 89 -5.98 -3.63 10.06
C THR A 89 -5.80 -4.62 11.22
N GLU A 90 -4.97 -4.31 12.22
CA GLU A 90 -4.87 -5.13 13.44
C GLU A 90 -6.11 -5.06 14.31
N ASN A 91 -6.76 -3.89 14.43
CA ASN A 91 -8.01 -3.77 15.16
C ASN A 91 -9.09 -4.68 14.56
N ILE A 92 -9.19 -4.73 13.23
CA ILE A 92 -10.11 -5.62 12.53
C ILE A 92 -9.74 -7.09 12.77
N ARG A 93 -8.45 -7.43 12.65
CA ARG A 93 -7.95 -8.78 12.91
C ARG A 93 -8.25 -9.27 14.33
N LEU A 94 -8.20 -8.38 15.31
CA LEU A 94 -8.51 -8.66 16.72
C LEU A 94 -10.01 -8.65 17.02
N GLY A 95 -10.87 -8.39 16.03
CA GLY A 95 -12.32 -8.28 16.21
C GLY A 95 -12.76 -7.03 16.99
N LYS A 96 -11.88 -6.04 17.13
CA LYS A 96 -12.19 -4.74 17.78
C LYS A 96 -12.90 -3.77 16.84
N SER A 97 -12.70 -3.96 15.54
CA SER A 97 -13.33 -3.20 14.46
C SER A 97 -13.84 -4.20 13.41
N THR A 98 -14.88 -3.85 12.69
CA THR A 98 -15.42 -4.69 11.61
C THR A 98 -15.54 -3.92 10.30
N ASP A 99 -15.08 -2.67 10.30
CA ASP A 99 -15.33 -1.71 9.26
C ASP A 99 -14.12 -1.61 8.33
N PHE A 100 -14.27 -2.12 7.10
CA PHE A 100 -13.25 -1.98 6.06
C PHE A 100 -13.36 -0.67 5.28
N LYS A 101 -14.52 0.01 5.37
CA LYS A 101 -14.80 1.29 4.70
C LYS A 101 -13.69 2.34 4.90
N PRO A 102 -13.25 2.66 6.13
CA PRO A 102 -12.25 3.71 6.32
C PRO A 102 -10.88 3.32 5.74
N LEU A 103 -10.54 2.02 5.71
CA LEU A 103 -9.34 1.53 5.04
C LEU A 103 -9.43 1.68 3.52
N ILE A 104 -10.60 1.39 2.94
CA ILE A 104 -10.87 1.55 1.50
C ILE A 104 -10.78 3.03 1.13
N GLU A 105 -11.39 3.93 1.89
CA GLU A 105 -11.38 5.37 1.63
C GLU A 105 -9.96 5.93 1.65
N VAL A 106 -9.19 5.62 2.70
CA VAL A 106 -7.79 6.07 2.83
C VAL A 106 -6.91 5.53 1.71
N THR A 107 -7.03 4.23 1.41
CA THR A 107 -6.23 3.60 0.34
C THR A 107 -6.63 4.16 -1.03
N THR A 108 -7.91 4.48 -1.25
CA THR A 108 -8.40 5.09 -2.48
C THR A 108 -7.90 6.53 -2.64
N ALA A 109 -7.94 7.33 -1.57
CA ALA A 109 -7.44 8.70 -1.58
C ALA A 109 -5.93 8.75 -1.89
N LEU A 110 -5.15 7.83 -1.30
CA LEU A 110 -3.73 7.71 -1.61
C LEU A 110 -3.52 7.27 -3.07
N HIS A 111 -4.26 6.26 -3.54
CA HIS A 111 -4.17 5.79 -4.92
C HIS A 111 -4.50 6.89 -5.94
N ASP A 112 -5.53 7.70 -5.70
CA ASP A 112 -5.89 8.83 -6.57
C ASP A 112 -4.85 9.96 -6.52
N GLY A 113 -4.23 10.19 -5.35
CA GLY A 113 -3.13 11.14 -5.20
C GLY A 113 -1.83 10.74 -5.92
N LEU A 114 -1.67 9.47 -6.31
CA LEU A 114 -0.52 8.98 -7.10
C LEU A 114 -0.70 9.13 -8.62
N LYS A 115 -1.79 9.75 -9.08
CA LYS A 115 -2.16 9.91 -10.49
C LYS A 115 -1.37 11.01 -11.23
#